data_AF-A0A0Q9LKT2-F1
#
_entry.id   AF-A0A0Q9LKT2-F1
#
_cell.length_a   1.000
_cell.length_b   1.000
_cell.length_c   1.000
_cell.angle_alpha   90.00
_cell.angle_beta   90.00
_cell.angle_gamma   90.00
#
_symmetry.space_group_name_H-M   'P 1'
#
loop_
_entity.id
_entity.type
_entity.pdbx_description
1 polymer ?
#
loop_
_entity_poly.entity_id
_entity_poly.type
_entity_poly.pdbx_seq_one_letter_code
_entity_poly.pdbx_strand_id
1 'polypeptide(L)'
;MQKSWLLSIICMTIISFIFGWVRHADAQGEQEALQLLNTVKPYMTSDNKITFKYTGYYGTCDGIDQNMLQIGKKLSQAFEIPQAEVLSESNSHPTYTAKSEVVPGAVVTVTVASPQGQTACYVVLRLDASHEAEQSELVKWQDQAGEQLKKFGINGQWNVMVQGYVNEQEQSGQKSSAELVDSIALAFKGKIVESYNDQNTVSASLSSKEFHSSIKSGDQTVNLQIALHQESTTGKLRLTVGTPIITMEY
;
A
#
# COMPACT_ATOMS: atom_id res chain seq x y z
N MET A 1 -13.80 -30.70 28.40
CA MET A 1 -13.59 -29.47 29.18
C MET A 1 -12.09 -29.23 29.15
N GLN A 2 -11.51 -28.15 28.60
CA GLN A 2 -11.93 -26.76 28.47
C GLN A 2 -11.12 -26.13 27.31
N LYS A 3 -11.77 -25.26 26.53
CA LYS A 3 -11.24 -24.53 25.36
C LYS A 3 -10.41 -23.31 25.80
N SER A 4 -9.43 -22.92 24.98
CA SER A 4 -8.88 -21.57 24.85
C SER A 4 -8.11 -21.50 23.51
N TRP A 5 -8.73 -21.25 22.36
CA TRP A 5 -8.95 -19.94 21.73
C TRP A 5 -7.82 -18.92 21.97
N LEU A 6 -6.88 -18.87 21.02
CA LEU A 6 -6.09 -17.69 20.71
C LEU A 6 -6.36 -17.35 19.24
N LEU A 7 -7.06 -16.23 19.06
CA LEU A 7 -7.20 -15.52 17.80
C LEU A 7 -5.82 -14.95 17.42
N SER A 8 -5.15 -15.57 16.45
CA SER A 8 -3.95 -14.96 15.84
C SER A 8 -4.38 -13.97 14.78
N ILE A 9 -4.37 -12.70 15.16
CA ILE A 9 -4.27 -11.56 14.24
C ILE A 9 -2.90 -11.68 13.57
N ILE A 10 -2.86 -12.20 12.34
CA ILE A 10 -1.64 -12.18 11.53
C ILE A 10 -1.60 -10.84 10.80
N CYS A 11 -1.28 -9.78 11.53
CA CYS A 11 -0.67 -8.58 10.97
C CYS A 11 0.84 -8.76 11.09
N MET A 12 1.45 -9.43 10.10
CA MET A 12 2.91 -9.58 10.07
C MET A 12 3.52 -8.28 9.55
N THR A 13 3.84 -7.37 10.46
CA THR A 13 4.66 -6.19 10.23
C THR A 13 6.09 -6.61 9.89
N ILE A 14 6.35 -6.86 8.60
CA ILE A 14 7.72 -7.04 8.11
C ILE A 14 8.34 -5.65 7.95
N ILE A 15 8.80 -5.07 9.07
CA ILE A 15 9.81 -4.01 9.06
C ILE A 15 11.15 -4.69 9.33
N SER A 16 11.86 -5.06 8.26
CA SER A 16 13.29 -5.39 8.32
C SER A 16 13.90 -5.43 6.91
N PHE A 17 14.79 -4.47 6.65
CA PHE A 17 15.84 -4.45 5.63
C PHE A 17 15.45 -4.64 4.15
N ILE A 18 15.14 -3.52 3.49
CA ILE A 18 15.23 -3.41 2.02
C ILE A 18 16.32 -2.36 1.70
N PHE A 19 17.55 -2.82 1.50
CA PHE A 19 18.60 -2.07 0.83
C PHE A 19 19.05 -2.87 -0.40
N GLY A 20 18.73 -2.35 -1.59
CA GLY A 20 19.14 -2.93 -2.87
C GLY A 20 18.86 -1.96 -4.00
N TRP A 21 19.93 -1.30 -4.47
CA TRP A 21 20.10 -0.52 -5.71
C TRP A 21 18.88 0.00 -6.47
N VAL A 22 18.69 1.34 -6.41
CA VAL A 22 17.78 2.10 -7.29
C VAL A 22 18.50 2.46 -8.59
N ARG A 23 18.03 1.94 -9.72
CA ARG A 23 18.29 2.50 -11.06
C ARG A 23 16.95 2.82 -11.72
N HIS A 24 16.74 4.10 -12.05
CA HIS A 24 15.71 4.63 -12.95
C HIS A 24 14.26 4.17 -12.66
N ALA A 25 13.74 4.55 -11.49
CA ALA A 25 12.40 4.16 -11.01
C ALA A 25 11.25 5.10 -11.42
N ASP A 26 11.53 6.29 -12.01
CA ASP A 26 10.51 7.34 -12.19
C ASP A 26 9.43 6.97 -13.22
N ALA A 27 9.82 6.69 -14.47
CA ALA A 27 8.87 6.23 -15.49
C ALA A 27 8.24 4.86 -15.17
N GLN A 28 8.88 4.05 -14.33
CA GLN A 28 8.42 2.70 -14.01
C GLN A 28 7.31 2.71 -12.96
N GLY A 29 7.35 3.61 -11.96
CA GLY A 29 6.36 3.66 -10.90
C GLY A 29 4.95 4.08 -11.38
N GLU A 30 4.87 5.04 -12.31
CA GLU A 30 3.61 5.43 -12.96
C GLU A 30 3.05 4.27 -13.80
N GLN A 31 3.91 3.62 -14.60
CA GLN A 31 3.51 2.51 -15.46
C GLN A 31 3.01 1.31 -14.65
N GLU A 32 3.65 0.99 -13.53
CA GLU A 32 3.23 -0.10 -12.64
C GLU A 32 1.89 0.17 -11.97
N ALA A 33 1.64 1.41 -11.53
CA ALA A 33 0.35 1.80 -10.96
C ALA A 33 -0.77 1.67 -12.00
N LEU A 34 -0.57 2.22 -13.20
CA LEU A 34 -1.52 2.09 -14.30
C LEU A 34 -1.75 0.63 -14.68
N GLN A 35 -0.69 -0.18 -14.73
CA GLN A 35 -0.80 -1.60 -15.02
C GLN A 35 -1.61 -2.34 -13.95
N LEU A 36 -1.36 -2.07 -12.67
CA LEU A 36 -2.15 -2.61 -11.56
C LEU A 36 -3.64 -2.29 -11.74
N LEU A 37 -3.96 -1.01 -11.87
CA LEU A 37 -5.34 -0.51 -11.88
C LEU A 37 -6.10 -0.98 -13.13
N ASN A 38 -5.48 -0.91 -14.31
CA ASN A 38 -6.12 -1.33 -15.54
C ASN A 38 -6.35 -2.85 -15.60
N THR A 39 -5.45 -3.64 -15.02
CA THR A 39 -5.58 -5.11 -15.00
C THR A 39 -6.66 -5.56 -14.03
N VAL A 40 -6.83 -4.90 -12.88
CA VAL A 40 -7.83 -5.28 -11.88
C VAL A 40 -9.25 -4.77 -12.20
N LYS A 41 -9.35 -3.67 -12.97
CA LYS A 41 -10.62 -2.98 -13.27
C LYS A 41 -11.75 -3.91 -13.75
N PRO A 42 -11.50 -4.92 -14.62
CA PRO A 42 -12.56 -5.84 -15.07
C PRO A 42 -13.09 -6.79 -14.00
N TYR A 43 -12.46 -6.89 -12.82
CA TYR A 43 -12.84 -7.82 -11.76
C TYR A 43 -13.57 -7.15 -10.59
N MET A 44 -13.59 -5.81 -10.54
CA MET A 44 -14.03 -5.05 -9.38
C MET A 44 -15.18 -4.10 -9.74
N THR A 45 -16.00 -3.77 -8.75
CA THR A 45 -16.98 -2.67 -8.85
C THR A 45 -16.28 -1.31 -9.02
N SER A 46 -17.01 -0.34 -9.57
CA SER A 46 -16.52 1.04 -9.68
C SER A 46 -16.33 1.70 -8.32
N ASP A 47 -17.11 1.31 -7.30
CA ASP A 47 -16.90 1.73 -5.92
C ASP A 47 -15.70 0.98 -5.33
N ASN A 48 -14.52 1.55 -5.54
CA ASN A 48 -13.25 1.06 -5.05
C ASN A 48 -12.43 2.18 -4.41
N LYS A 49 -11.42 1.77 -3.64
CA LYS A 49 -10.45 2.64 -2.99
C LYS A 49 -9.08 2.33 -3.53
N ILE A 50 -8.33 3.37 -3.85
CA ILE A 50 -6.95 3.26 -4.32
C ILE A 50 -6.06 3.93 -3.28
N THR A 51 -4.99 3.25 -2.87
CA THR A 51 -3.99 3.79 -1.96
C THR A 51 -2.62 3.77 -2.62
N PHE A 52 -1.97 4.93 -2.67
CA PHE A 52 -0.55 5.07 -2.99
C PHE A 52 0.20 5.34 -1.69
N LYS A 53 1.24 4.57 -1.41
CA LYS A 53 2.02 4.74 -0.19
C LYS A 53 3.51 4.72 -0.52
N TYR A 54 4.19 5.82 -0.22
CA TYR A 54 5.64 5.90 -0.26
C TYR A 54 6.20 5.84 1.16
N THR A 55 7.22 5.02 1.36
CA THR A 55 7.88 4.90 2.67
C THR A 55 9.38 5.02 2.51
N GLY A 56 10.03 5.73 3.44
CA GLY A 56 11.47 5.93 3.42
C GLY A 56 11.98 6.54 4.73
N TYR A 57 13.30 6.68 4.83
CA TYR A 57 13.94 7.32 5.97
C TYR A 57 14.42 8.73 5.60
N TYR A 58 14.34 9.66 6.55
CA TYR A 58 14.73 11.04 6.33
C TYR A 58 15.25 11.73 7.59
N GLY A 59 16.30 12.54 7.43
CA GLY A 59 16.85 13.37 8.50
C GLY A 59 17.24 12.55 9.74
N THR A 60 17.11 13.16 10.91
CA THR A 60 17.45 12.58 12.20
C THR A 60 16.35 12.89 13.20
N CYS A 61 15.72 11.85 13.74
CA CYS A 61 14.77 11.94 14.84
C CYS A 61 15.43 11.63 16.19
N ASP A 62 16.26 10.57 16.28
CA ASP A 62 16.92 10.09 17.52
C ASP A 62 15.97 9.91 18.72
N GLY A 63 14.68 9.62 18.48
CA GLY A 63 13.67 9.55 19.55
C GLY A 63 13.28 10.92 20.14
N ILE A 64 13.67 12.02 19.50
CA ILE A 64 13.39 13.39 19.96
C ILE A 64 12.15 13.92 19.26
N ASP A 65 11.07 14.11 20.02
CA ASP A 65 9.78 14.61 19.56
C ASP A 65 9.87 15.93 18.78
N GLN A 66 10.72 16.86 19.22
CA GLN A 66 10.91 18.13 18.52
C GLN A 66 11.49 17.96 17.11
N ASN A 67 12.41 17.01 16.92
CA ASN A 67 13.00 16.74 15.60
C ASN A 67 11.95 16.14 14.66
N MET A 68 11.13 15.23 15.17
CA MET A 68 10.01 14.64 14.44
C MET A 68 8.99 15.70 14.02
N LEU A 69 8.63 16.62 14.92
CA LEU A 69 7.73 17.73 14.63
C LEU A 69 8.31 18.66 13.55
N GLN A 70 9.59 19.02 13.64
CA GLN A 70 10.26 19.88 12.65
C GLN A 70 10.30 19.23 11.26
N ILE A 71 10.64 17.93 11.20
CA ILE A 71 10.67 17.18 9.94
C ILE A 71 9.26 17.05 9.36
N GLY A 72 8.27 16.75 10.20
CA GLY A 72 6.87 16.74 9.80
C GLY A 72 6.41 18.05 9.20
N LYS A 73 6.65 19.18 9.88
CA LYS A 73 6.32 20.52 9.39
C LYS A 73 7.00 20.84 8.06
N LYS A 74 8.27 20.47 7.90
CA LYS A 74 9.03 20.64 6.66
C LYS A 74 8.42 19.86 5.50
N LEU A 75 8.04 18.61 5.72
CA LEU A 75 7.39 17.77 4.69
C LEU A 75 5.99 18.27 4.36
N SER A 76 5.19 18.63 5.37
CA SER A 76 3.87 19.22 5.14
C SER A 76 3.95 20.50 4.30
N GLN A 77 4.90 21.38 4.59
CA GLN A 77 5.12 22.58 3.78
C GLN A 77 5.48 22.24 2.33
N ALA A 78 6.32 21.21 2.13
CA ALA A 78 6.72 20.78 0.80
C ALA A 78 5.53 20.28 -0.03
N PHE A 79 4.62 19.52 0.58
CA PHE A 79 3.43 18.97 -0.09
C PHE A 79 2.18 19.86 0.01
N GLU A 80 2.34 21.13 0.43
CA GLU A 80 1.23 22.08 0.59
C GLU A 80 0.12 21.60 1.55
N ILE A 81 0.50 20.78 2.54
CA ILE A 81 -0.39 20.25 3.57
C ILE A 81 -0.37 21.20 4.78
N PRO A 82 -1.54 21.54 5.37
CA PRO A 82 -1.58 22.30 6.62
C PRO A 82 -0.72 21.63 7.71
N GLN A 83 0.18 22.41 8.32
CA GLN A 83 1.09 21.90 9.34
C GLN A 83 0.32 21.53 10.62
N ALA A 84 0.68 20.40 11.21
CA ALA A 84 0.23 20.08 12.57
C ALA A 84 1.14 20.80 13.58
N GLU A 85 0.54 21.41 14.60
CA GLU A 85 1.27 22.14 15.65
C GLU A 85 1.78 21.21 16.77
N VAL A 86 1.14 20.06 16.94
CA VAL A 86 1.47 19.08 17.97
C VAL A 86 1.56 17.68 17.38
N LEU A 87 2.28 16.81 18.06
CA LEU A 87 2.34 15.39 17.72
C LEU A 87 1.02 14.71 18.09
N SER A 88 0.63 13.73 17.28
CA SER A 88 -0.44 12.78 17.57
C SER A 88 0.14 11.52 18.19
N GLU A 89 -0.72 10.67 18.75
CA GLU A 89 -0.32 9.37 19.29
C GLU A 89 -0.85 8.25 18.41
N SER A 90 0.00 7.26 18.10
CA SER A 90 -0.38 6.04 17.38
C SER A 90 0.28 4.84 18.07
N ASN A 91 -0.51 3.87 18.52
CA ASN A 91 -0.03 2.69 19.25
C ASN A 91 0.91 3.03 20.43
N SER A 92 0.56 4.02 21.25
CA SER A 92 1.39 4.53 22.36
C SER A 92 2.74 5.15 21.95
N HIS A 93 2.92 5.48 20.67
CA HIS A 93 4.11 6.16 20.16
C HIS A 93 3.74 7.54 19.57
N PRO A 94 4.53 8.58 19.84
CA PRO A 94 4.30 9.89 19.25
C PRO A 94 4.60 9.83 17.74
N THR A 95 3.77 10.51 16.97
CA THR A 95 3.90 10.63 15.51
C THR A 95 3.50 12.04 15.08
N TYR A 96 4.19 12.59 14.09
CA TYR A 96 3.65 13.72 13.35
C TYR A 96 2.65 13.20 12.32
N THR A 97 1.47 13.78 12.25
CA THR A 97 0.50 13.47 11.18
C THR A 97 -0.16 14.75 10.69
N ALA A 98 -0.18 14.94 9.37
CA ALA A 98 -0.88 16.04 8.72
C ALA A 98 -1.53 15.54 7.42
N LYS A 99 -2.68 16.11 7.06
CA LYS A 99 -3.46 15.67 5.91
C LYS A 99 -4.10 16.83 5.15
N SER A 100 -4.25 16.65 3.84
CA SER A 100 -4.98 17.57 2.97
C SER A 100 -5.64 16.80 1.83
N GLU A 101 -6.72 17.32 1.29
CA GLU A 101 -7.17 16.93 -0.05
C GLU A 101 -6.23 17.58 -1.07
N VAL A 102 -5.75 16.82 -2.05
CA VAL A 102 -4.80 17.29 -3.09
C VAL A 102 -5.35 17.11 -4.50
N VAL A 103 -6.34 16.24 -4.65
CA VAL A 103 -7.13 15.97 -5.85
C VAL A 103 -8.56 15.69 -5.36
N PRO A 104 -9.63 16.10 -6.07
CA PRO A 104 -10.99 15.77 -5.68
C PRO A 104 -11.17 14.29 -5.36
N GLY A 105 -11.64 13.99 -4.15
CA GLY A 105 -11.85 12.61 -3.71
C GLY A 105 -10.57 11.87 -3.29
N ALA A 106 -9.43 12.55 -3.18
CA ALA A 106 -8.15 11.97 -2.75
C ALA A 106 -7.42 12.79 -1.67
N VAL A 107 -7.16 12.14 -0.53
CA VAL A 107 -6.54 12.75 0.65
C VAL A 107 -5.11 12.26 0.80
N VAL A 108 -4.16 13.19 0.80
CA VAL A 108 -2.78 12.91 1.19
C VAL A 108 -2.64 12.99 2.70
N THR A 109 -1.85 12.09 3.27
CA THR A 109 -1.40 12.09 4.66
C THR A 109 0.12 11.96 4.70
N VAL A 110 0.78 12.89 5.40
CA VAL A 110 2.19 12.77 5.80
C VAL A 110 2.21 12.28 7.23
N THR A 111 2.90 11.17 7.46
CA THR A 111 3.23 10.67 8.80
C THR A 111 4.74 10.62 8.98
N VAL A 112 5.22 11.12 10.11
CA VAL A 112 6.61 10.98 10.54
C VAL A 112 6.63 10.30 11.91
N ALA A 113 7.45 9.27 12.03
CA ALA A 113 7.66 8.52 13.27
C ALA A 113 9.15 8.44 13.58
N SER A 114 9.47 8.16 14.84
CA SER A 114 10.84 7.85 15.28
C SER A 114 10.90 6.41 15.79
N PRO A 115 11.17 5.42 14.92
CA PRO A 115 11.27 4.03 15.34
C PRO A 115 12.38 3.83 16.38
N GLN A 116 12.15 2.95 17.36
CA GLN A 116 13.16 2.64 18.36
C GLN A 116 14.42 2.03 17.70
N GLY A 117 15.60 2.50 18.10
CA GLY A 117 16.87 2.01 17.55
C GLY A 117 17.23 2.56 16.17
N GLN A 118 16.44 3.50 15.63
CA GLN A 118 16.76 4.21 14.38
C GLN A 118 17.07 5.69 14.68
N THR A 119 18.18 6.18 14.15
CA THR A 119 18.53 7.60 14.22
C THR A 119 17.68 8.43 13.26
N ALA A 120 17.42 7.90 12.05
CA ALA A 120 16.62 8.59 11.05
C ALA A 120 15.12 8.52 11.38
N CYS A 121 14.37 9.53 10.96
CA CYS A 121 12.92 9.46 11.01
C CYS A 121 12.39 8.50 9.95
N TYR A 122 11.32 7.79 10.28
CA TYR A 122 10.53 7.03 9.31
C TYR A 122 9.42 7.92 8.76
N VAL A 123 9.37 8.05 7.44
CA VAL A 123 8.42 8.91 6.72
C VAL A 123 7.48 8.03 5.90
N VAL A 124 6.19 8.34 6.00
CA VAL A 124 5.14 7.78 5.16
C VAL A 124 4.39 8.91 4.47
N LEU A 125 4.38 8.90 3.14
CA LEU A 125 3.49 9.73 2.34
C LEU A 125 2.41 8.80 1.75
N ARG A 126 1.16 8.97 2.17
CA ARG A 126 0.03 8.13 1.74
C ARG A 126 -1.01 8.98 1.04
N LEU A 127 -1.45 8.58 -0.16
CA LEU A 127 -2.62 9.13 -0.82
C LEU A 127 -3.71 8.06 -0.81
N ASP A 128 -4.86 8.35 -0.20
CA ASP A 128 -6.05 7.51 -0.30
C ASP A 128 -7.07 8.20 -1.18
N ALA A 129 -7.50 7.51 -2.23
CA ALA A 129 -8.45 7.96 -3.21
C ALA A 129 -9.72 7.12 -3.17
N SER A 130 -10.86 7.80 -3.20
CA SER A 130 -12.17 7.18 -3.43
C SER A 130 -12.42 6.96 -4.92
N HIS A 131 -13.54 6.31 -5.24
CA HIS A 131 -13.95 6.09 -6.63
C HIS A 131 -14.27 7.39 -7.40
N GLU A 132 -14.43 8.51 -6.71
CA GLU A 132 -14.68 9.83 -7.33
C GLU A 132 -13.41 10.44 -7.92
N ALA A 133 -12.23 9.96 -7.53
CA ALA A 133 -10.96 10.52 -7.97
C ALA A 133 -10.57 9.99 -9.36
N GLU A 134 -10.11 10.90 -10.22
CA GLU A 134 -9.67 10.55 -11.57
C GLU A 134 -8.32 9.84 -11.56
N GLN A 135 -8.28 8.60 -12.07
CA GLN A 135 -7.07 7.76 -12.09
C GLN A 135 -5.84 8.48 -12.69
N SER A 136 -6.04 9.27 -13.75
CA SER A 136 -4.95 10.01 -14.40
C SER A 136 -4.36 11.11 -13.50
N GLU A 137 -5.17 11.74 -12.65
CA GLU A 137 -4.71 12.74 -11.69
C GLU A 137 -3.94 12.10 -10.53
N LEU A 138 -4.39 10.92 -10.07
CA LEU A 138 -3.72 10.14 -9.02
C LEU A 138 -2.30 9.73 -9.44
N VAL A 139 -2.15 9.20 -10.66
CA VAL A 139 -0.86 8.74 -11.20
C VAL A 139 0.07 9.92 -11.46
N LYS A 140 -0.45 11.02 -12.01
CA LYS A 140 0.32 12.26 -12.16
C LYS A 140 0.80 12.80 -10.81
N TRP A 141 -0.06 12.77 -9.79
CA TRP A 141 0.31 13.18 -8.44
C TRP A 141 1.41 12.27 -7.86
N GLN A 142 1.31 10.95 -8.04
CA GLN A 142 2.32 9.99 -7.59
C GLN A 142 3.70 10.30 -8.18
N ASP A 143 3.77 10.56 -9.48
CA ASP A 143 5.03 10.90 -10.17
C ASP A 143 5.64 12.19 -9.61
N GLN A 144 4.84 13.26 -9.53
CA GLN A 144 5.28 14.55 -8.97
C GLN A 144 5.74 14.45 -7.52
N ALA A 145 5.00 13.70 -6.69
CA ALA A 145 5.35 13.47 -5.31
C ALA A 145 6.63 12.64 -5.17
N GLY A 146 6.82 11.62 -6.03
CA GLY A 146 8.04 10.80 -6.07
C GLY A 146 9.28 11.63 -6.37
N GLU A 147 9.22 12.49 -7.39
CA GLU A 147 10.29 13.42 -7.75
C GLU A 147 10.61 14.38 -6.60
N GLN A 148 9.59 14.87 -5.90
CA GLN A 148 9.78 15.75 -4.76
C GLN A 148 10.45 15.04 -3.59
N LEU A 149 10.01 13.83 -3.23
CA LEU A 149 10.62 13.00 -2.18
C LEU A 149 12.10 12.73 -2.47
N LYS A 150 12.45 12.44 -3.73
CA LYS A 150 13.84 12.25 -4.17
C LYS A 150 14.68 13.51 -4.03
N LYS A 151 14.14 14.69 -4.32
CA LYS A 151 14.83 15.98 -4.08
C LYS A 151 15.12 16.22 -2.61
N PHE A 152 14.29 15.68 -1.70
CA PHE A 152 14.59 15.66 -0.27
C PHE A 152 15.63 14.60 0.14
N GLY A 153 16.07 13.74 -0.77
CA GLY A 153 16.95 12.62 -0.47
C GLY A 153 16.24 11.45 0.21
N ILE A 154 14.90 11.42 0.18
CA ILE A 154 14.11 10.32 0.72
C ILE A 154 14.08 9.24 -0.34
N ASN A 155 14.90 8.21 -0.13
CA ASN A 155 14.95 7.04 -1.00
C ASN A 155 14.00 5.98 -0.43
N GLY A 156 12.99 5.65 -1.21
CA GLY A 156 11.94 4.72 -0.85
C GLY A 156 11.30 4.08 -2.09
N GLN A 157 10.24 3.33 -1.85
CA GLN A 157 9.50 2.64 -2.90
C GLN A 157 8.01 2.96 -2.75
N TRP A 158 7.35 3.06 -3.90
CA TRP A 158 5.89 3.13 -3.95
C TRP A 158 5.30 1.75 -3.69
N ASN A 159 4.25 1.75 -2.89
CA ASN A 159 3.34 0.65 -2.72
C ASN A 159 1.95 1.12 -3.18
N VAL A 160 1.41 0.49 -4.20
CA VAL A 160 0.09 0.85 -4.76
C VAL A 160 -0.86 -0.30 -4.51
N MET A 161 -2.04 0.02 -4.00
CA MET A 161 -3.07 -0.94 -3.64
C MET A 161 -4.42 -0.47 -4.12
N VAL A 162 -5.29 -1.40 -4.47
CA VAL A 162 -6.68 -1.15 -4.81
C VAL A 162 -7.56 -2.18 -4.13
N GLN A 163 -8.64 -1.71 -3.51
CA GLN A 163 -9.59 -2.53 -2.78
C GLN A 163 -11.02 -2.17 -3.17
N GLY A 164 -11.84 -3.18 -3.40
CA GLY A 164 -13.27 -3.03 -3.70
C GLY A 164 -13.96 -4.38 -3.73
N TYR A 165 -15.23 -4.41 -4.07
CA TYR A 165 -15.94 -5.69 -4.21
C TYR A 165 -15.76 -6.27 -5.59
N VAL A 166 -15.72 -7.60 -5.67
CA VAL A 166 -15.80 -8.33 -6.93
C VAL A 166 -17.12 -7.97 -7.63
N ASN A 167 -17.09 -7.76 -8.94
CA ASN A 167 -18.31 -7.43 -9.67
C ASN A 167 -19.29 -8.63 -9.76
N GLU A 168 -20.55 -8.33 -10.05
CA GLU A 168 -21.62 -9.35 -10.09
C GLU A 168 -21.37 -10.46 -11.13
N GLN A 169 -20.68 -10.15 -12.23
CA GLN A 169 -20.37 -11.12 -13.29
C GLN A 169 -19.41 -12.19 -12.77
N GLU A 170 -18.32 -11.79 -12.12
CA GLU A 170 -17.35 -12.72 -11.54
C GLU A 170 -17.94 -13.45 -10.33
N GLN A 171 -18.75 -12.77 -9.50
CA GLN A 171 -19.36 -13.38 -8.32
C GLN A 171 -20.44 -14.42 -8.69
N SER A 172 -21.18 -14.22 -9.77
CA SER A 172 -22.20 -15.16 -10.26
C SER A 172 -21.62 -16.28 -11.15
N GLY A 173 -20.38 -16.13 -11.62
CA GLY A 173 -19.75 -16.97 -12.65
C GLY A 173 -19.39 -18.41 -12.24
N GLN A 174 -19.96 -18.95 -11.16
CA GLN A 174 -19.67 -20.29 -10.59
C GLN A 174 -18.20 -20.59 -10.24
N LYS A 175 -17.27 -19.65 -10.47
CA LYS A 175 -15.88 -19.76 -10.06
C LYS A 175 -15.78 -19.74 -8.54
N SER A 176 -14.99 -20.64 -7.99
CA SER A 176 -14.51 -20.54 -6.62
C SER A 176 -13.57 -19.33 -6.45
N SER A 177 -13.39 -18.88 -5.21
CA SER A 177 -12.44 -17.80 -4.89
C SER A 177 -11.01 -18.13 -5.37
N ALA A 178 -10.59 -19.39 -5.30
CA ALA A 178 -9.29 -19.83 -5.80
C ALA A 178 -9.18 -19.68 -7.33
N GLU A 179 -10.18 -20.12 -8.09
CA GLU A 179 -10.20 -19.96 -9.55
C GLU A 179 -10.25 -18.48 -9.98
N LEU A 180 -10.89 -17.62 -9.19
CA LEU A 180 -10.88 -16.18 -9.42
C LEU A 180 -9.49 -15.58 -9.15
N VAL A 181 -8.82 -15.96 -8.06
CA VAL A 181 -7.42 -15.54 -7.81
C VAL A 181 -6.49 -16.01 -8.94
N ASP A 182 -6.62 -17.25 -9.39
CA ASP A 182 -5.83 -17.78 -10.50
C ASP A 182 -6.09 -17.02 -11.82
N SER A 183 -7.35 -16.67 -12.09
CA SER A 183 -7.75 -15.86 -13.25
C SER A 183 -7.10 -14.47 -13.22
N ILE A 184 -7.11 -13.81 -12.06
CA ILE A 184 -6.50 -12.49 -11.87
C ILE A 184 -4.98 -12.60 -11.97
N ALA A 185 -4.37 -13.62 -11.38
CA ALA A 185 -2.92 -13.86 -11.48
C ALA A 185 -2.48 -14.05 -12.95
N LEU A 186 -3.27 -14.78 -13.73
CA LEU A 186 -3.04 -14.95 -15.17
C LEU A 186 -3.14 -13.62 -15.92
N ALA A 187 -4.11 -12.76 -15.59
CA ALA A 187 -4.24 -11.43 -16.19
C ALA A 187 -3.01 -10.54 -15.91
N PHE A 188 -2.40 -10.69 -14.74
CA PHE A 188 -1.12 -10.05 -14.40
C PHE A 188 0.10 -10.70 -15.05
N LYS A 189 -0.09 -11.79 -15.83
CA LYS A 189 0.99 -12.66 -16.33
C LYS A 189 1.94 -13.09 -15.20
N GLY A 190 1.40 -13.23 -13.99
CA GLY A 190 2.15 -13.50 -12.79
C GLY A 190 2.24 -15.01 -12.53
N LYS A 191 3.42 -15.47 -12.11
CA LYS A 191 3.57 -16.80 -11.51
C LYS A 191 3.27 -16.70 -10.02
N ILE A 192 2.32 -17.50 -9.54
CA ILE A 192 2.10 -17.66 -8.09
C ILE A 192 3.35 -18.28 -7.47
N VAL A 193 3.95 -17.60 -6.50
CA VAL A 193 5.14 -18.06 -5.77
C VAL A 193 4.82 -18.44 -4.33
N GLU A 194 3.74 -17.90 -3.77
CA GLU A 194 3.21 -18.23 -2.46
C GLU A 194 1.67 -18.15 -2.51
N SER A 195 0.98 -18.98 -1.72
CA SER A 195 -0.47 -18.92 -1.58
C SER A 195 -0.90 -19.18 -0.13
N TYR A 196 -2.04 -18.60 0.22
CA TYR A 196 -2.69 -18.77 1.51
C TYR A 196 -4.20 -18.94 1.30
N ASN A 197 -4.81 -19.82 2.10
CA ASN A 197 -6.22 -20.14 2.02
C ASN A 197 -6.77 -20.52 3.40
N ASP A 198 -7.85 -19.86 3.81
CA ASP A 198 -8.65 -20.21 4.99
C ASP A 198 -10.15 -20.24 4.65
N GLN A 199 -11.02 -20.25 5.67
CA GLN A 199 -12.47 -20.34 5.44
C GLN A 199 -13.05 -19.16 4.65
N ASN A 200 -12.50 -17.96 4.83
CA ASN A 200 -13.05 -16.73 4.26
C ASN A 200 -12.06 -15.98 3.37
N THR A 201 -10.80 -16.42 3.28
CA THR A 201 -9.73 -15.67 2.64
C THR A 201 -8.91 -16.56 1.72
N VAL A 202 -8.73 -16.11 0.48
CA VAL A 202 -7.76 -16.69 -0.47
C VAL A 202 -6.81 -15.58 -0.89
N SER A 203 -5.50 -15.82 -0.80
CA SER A 203 -4.51 -14.85 -1.28
C SER A 203 -3.33 -15.52 -1.99
N ALA A 204 -2.71 -14.82 -2.92
CA ALA A 204 -1.55 -15.27 -3.67
C ALA A 204 -0.52 -14.15 -3.82
N SER A 205 0.75 -14.46 -3.55
CA SER A 205 1.90 -13.63 -3.90
C SER A 205 2.40 -14.04 -5.29
N LEU A 206 2.64 -13.07 -6.17
CA LEU A 206 3.07 -13.32 -7.54
C LEU A 206 4.45 -12.75 -7.84
N SER A 207 5.09 -13.38 -8.82
CA SER A 207 6.22 -12.85 -9.56
C SER A 207 5.81 -12.65 -11.02
N SER A 208 5.69 -11.40 -11.46
CA SER A 208 5.39 -11.03 -12.85
C SER A 208 6.56 -10.27 -13.47
N LYS A 209 6.91 -10.57 -14.72
CA LYS A 209 7.97 -9.81 -15.43
C LYS A 209 7.54 -8.40 -15.84
N GLU A 210 6.25 -8.10 -15.70
CA GLU A 210 5.70 -6.80 -16.09
C GLU A 210 5.87 -5.75 -14.98
N PHE A 211 6.25 -6.17 -13.77
CA PHE A 211 6.52 -5.30 -12.62
C PHE A 211 8.00 -5.40 -12.23
N HIS A 212 8.66 -4.25 -12.15
CA HIS A 212 10.06 -4.05 -11.78
C HIS A 212 10.23 -3.91 -10.27
N SER A 213 9.33 -3.18 -9.60
CA SER A 213 9.34 -3.04 -8.14
C SER A 213 9.06 -4.39 -7.49
N SER A 214 9.95 -4.85 -6.62
CA SER A 214 9.82 -6.15 -5.96
C SER A 214 10.42 -6.17 -4.56
N ILE A 215 9.98 -7.12 -3.75
CA ILE A 215 10.54 -7.44 -2.44
C ILE A 215 11.02 -8.90 -2.42
N LYS A 216 11.87 -9.22 -1.44
CA LYS A 216 12.24 -10.59 -1.12
C LYS A 216 11.34 -11.13 0.00
N SER A 217 10.71 -12.28 -0.24
CA SER A 217 9.99 -13.06 0.75
C SER A 217 10.66 -14.43 0.82
N GLY A 218 11.49 -14.64 1.86
CA GLY A 218 12.44 -15.76 1.88
C GLY A 218 13.29 -15.79 0.61
N ASP A 219 13.24 -16.89 -0.12
CA ASP A 219 13.95 -17.06 -1.40
C ASP A 219 13.16 -16.57 -2.63
N GLN A 220 11.90 -16.16 -2.45
CA GLN A 220 11.04 -15.72 -3.54
C GLN A 220 11.16 -14.22 -3.80
N THR A 221 10.96 -13.84 -5.06
CA THR A 221 10.81 -12.44 -5.47
C THR A 221 9.34 -12.17 -5.72
N VAL A 222 8.75 -11.27 -4.94
CA VAL A 222 7.33 -10.92 -4.99
C VAL A 222 7.18 -9.49 -5.47
N ASN A 223 6.31 -9.26 -6.43
CA ASN A 223 5.99 -7.92 -6.95
C ASN A 223 4.49 -7.64 -7.10
N LEU A 224 3.65 -8.61 -6.77
CA LEU A 224 2.21 -8.44 -6.67
C LEU A 224 1.67 -9.34 -5.57
N GLN A 225 0.57 -8.91 -4.96
CA GLN A 225 -0.23 -9.76 -4.10
C GLN A 225 -1.72 -9.53 -4.37
N ILE A 226 -2.47 -10.62 -4.45
CA ILE A 226 -3.92 -10.65 -4.60
C ILE A 226 -4.50 -11.25 -3.33
N ALA A 227 -5.57 -10.67 -2.80
CA ALA A 227 -6.37 -11.24 -1.72
C ALA A 227 -7.86 -11.09 -2.02
N LEU A 228 -8.61 -12.17 -1.83
CA LEU A 228 -10.05 -12.20 -1.78
C LEU A 228 -10.47 -12.51 -0.34
N HIS A 229 -11.26 -11.64 0.26
CA HIS A 229 -11.87 -11.85 1.57
C HIS A 229 -13.39 -11.87 1.43
N GLN A 230 -14.03 -12.93 1.91
CA GLN A 230 -15.48 -13.05 1.96
C GLN A 230 -16.00 -12.43 3.26
N GLU A 231 -16.87 -11.44 3.13
CA GLU A 231 -17.55 -10.87 4.29
C GLU A 231 -18.54 -11.85 4.91
N SER A 232 -18.36 -12.15 6.19
CA SER A 232 -19.21 -13.09 6.93
C SER A 232 -20.70 -12.69 6.98
N THR A 233 -21.02 -11.40 6.85
CA THR A 233 -22.39 -10.88 6.96
C THR A 233 -23.12 -10.80 5.62
N THR A 234 -22.43 -10.33 4.58
CA THR A 234 -23.04 -10.07 3.26
C THR A 234 -22.75 -11.17 2.25
N GLY A 235 -21.75 -12.01 2.52
CA GLY A 235 -21.23 -13.00 1.56
C GLY A 235 -20.50 -12.38 0.37
N LYS A 236 -20.33 -11.05 0.33
CA LYS A 236 -19.62 -10.35 -0.74
C LYS A 236 -18.13 -10.65 -0.68
N LEU A 237 -17.52 -10.77 -1.86
CA LEU A 237 -16.07 -10.94 -1.99
C LEU A 237 -15.42 -9.57 -2.14
N ARG A 238 -14.58 -9.20 -1.16
CA ARG A 238 -13.71 -8.04 -1.20
C ARG A 238 -12.40 -8.45 -1.86
N LEU A 239 -12.10 -7.86 -3.00
CA LEU A 239 -10.84 -8.01 -3.72
C LEU A 239 -9.89 -6.89 -3.32
N THR A 240 -8.70 -7.27 -2.88
CA THR A 240 -7.57 -6.37 -2.66
C THR A 240 -6.41 -6.82 -3.53
N VAL A 241 -5.81 -5.91 -4.30
CA VAL A 241 -4.60 -6.18 -5.09
C VAL A 241 -3.59 -5.09 -4.80
N GLY A 242 -2.33 -5.48 -4.58
CA GLY A 242 -1.25 -4.53 -4.31
C GLY A 242 0.07 -4.89 -4.97
N THR A 243 0.89 -3.88 -5.23
CA THR A 243 2.28 -4.00 -5.69
C THR A 243 3.21 -3.19 -4.79
N PRO A 244 4.37 -3.73 -4.34
CA PRO A 244 4.78 -5.12 -4.49
C PRO A 244 4.02 -6.11 -3.60
N ILE A 245 3.38 -5.63 -2.52
CA ILE A 245 2.62 -6.44 -1.55
C ILE A 245 1.42 -5.66 -1.01
N ILE A 246 0.42 -6.31 -0.42
CA ILE A 246 -0.67 -5.62 0.29
C ILE A 246 -0.16 -5.20 1.67
N THR A 247 -0.42 -3.95 2.05
CA THR A 247 0.00 -3.38 3.34
C THR A 247 -1.14 -2.67 4.08
N MET A 248 -2.37 -2.94 3.66
CA MET A 248 -3.61 -2.55 4.33
C MET A 248 -4.33 -3.78 4.86
N GLU A 249 -5.25 -3.58 5.79
CA GLU A 249 -6.11 -4.63 6.30
C GLU A 249 -7.16 -5.04 5.25
N TYR A 250 -7.57 -6.31 5.31
CA TYR A 250 -8.62 -6.91 4.48
C TYR A 250 -9.82 -7.36 5.31
#